data_AF-A0A9E1NH15-F1
#
_entry.id   AF-A0A9E1NH15-F1
#
_cell.length_a   1.000
_cell.length_b   1.000
_cell.length_c   1.000
_cell.angle_alpha   90.00
_cell.angle_beta   90.00
_cell.angle_gamma   90.00
#
_symmetry.space_group_name_H-M   'P 1'
#
loop_
_entity.id
_entity.type
_entity.pdbx_description
1 polymer ?
#
loop_
_entity_poly.entity_id
_entity_poly.type
_entity_poly.pdbx_seq_one_letter_code
_entity_poly.pdbx_strand_id
1 'polypeptide(L)'
;MKSNKNGLLIDYEYCTGCFACTVACCQEHGWEAPLSGIKVMEIVQDLPKDKAYLTFLPFPTELCVLCAKRTIKGLDPTCVKHCMANCLSYGNLRELAKELEKKPRMVLWSPR
;
A
#
# COMPACT_ATOMS: atom_id res chain seq x y z
N MET A 1 9.58 -23.93 10.01
CA MET A 1 8.78 -23.60 8.80
C MET A 1 9.14 -22.19 8.32
N LYS A 2 9.67 -22.04 7.10
CA LYS A 2 9.88 -20.72 6.46
C LYS A 2 8.56 -20.31 5.81
N SER A 3 7.97 -19.22 6.25
CA SER A 3 6.80 -18.64 5.58
C SER A 3 7.29 -17.93 4.31
N ASN A 4 6.87 -18.42 3.14
CA ASN A 4 7.15 -17.82 1.83
C ASN A 4 6.08 -16.78 1.42
N LYS A 5 5.27 -16.29 2.37
CA LYS A 5 4.23 -15.30 2.07
C LYS A 5 4.85 -13.92 1.80
N ASN A 6 4.37 -13.27 0.74
CA ASN A 6 4.70 -11.90 0.40
C ASN A 6 3.58 -10.96 0.86
N GLY A 7 3.89 -9.68 0.98
CA GLY A 7 2.93 -8.64 1.35
C GLY A 7 3.37 -7.27 0.89
N LEU A 8 2.70 -6.26 1.46
CA LEU A 8 3.00 -4.85 1.27
C LEU A 8 3.45 -4.24 2.60
N LEU A 9 4.50 -3.43 2.57
CA LEU A 9 4.85 -2.52 3.64
C LEU A 9 4.48 -1.11 3.20
N ILE A 10 3.76 -0.41 4.07
CA ILE A 10 3.13 0.87 3.76
C ILE A 10 3.60 1.91 4.78
N ASP A 11 4.17 3.00 4.29
CA ASP A 11 4.57 4.14 5.11
C ASP A 11 3.44 5.17 5.15
N TYR A 12 2.83 5.37 6.31
CA TYR A 12 1.70 6.27 6.48
C TYR A 12 2.10 7.75 6.57
N GLU A 13 3.39 8.08 6.61
CA GLU A 13 3.84 9.47 6.74
C GLU A 13 4.00 10.20 5.41
N TYR A 14 4.15 9.47 4.30
CA TYR A 14 4.55 10.07 3.02
C TYR A 14 3.49 10.06 1.93
N CYS A 15 2.35 9.40 2.11
CA CYS A 15 1.33 9.39 1.06
C CYS A 15 0.82 10.82 0.79
N THR A 16 0.94 11.27 -0.46
CA THR A 16 0.59 12.63 -0.89
C THR A 16 -0.86 12.76 -1.38
N GLY A 17 -1.63 11.68 -1.40
CA GLY A 17 -3.01 11.74 -1.90
C GLY A 17 -3.13 11.84 -3.42
N CYS A 18 -2.15 11.40 -4.21
CA CYS A 18 -2.18 11.53 -5.68
C CYS A 18 -3.10 10.51 -6.40
N PHE A 19 -3.61 9.49 -5.71
CA PHE A 19 -4.47 8.42 -6.24
C PHE A 19 -3.87 7.57 -7.38
N ALA A 20 -2.60 7.77 -7.75
CA ALA A 20 -1.94 7.04 -8.83
C ALA A 20 -1.98 5.52 -8.63
N CYS A 21 -1.79 5.03 -7.40
CA CYS A 21 -1.87 3.61 -7.08
C CYS A 21 -3.27 3.01 -7.33
N THR A 22 -4.34 3.77 -7.05
CA THR A 22 -5.72 3.35 -7.27
C THR A 22 -6.01 3.21 -8.76
N VAL A 23 -5.67 4.24 -9.54
CA VAL A 23 -5.88 4.27 -11.01
C VAL A 23 -5.05 3.19 -11.70
N ALA A 24 -3.78 3.04 -11.32
CA ALA A 24 -2.90 2.03 -11.89
C ALA A 24 -3.38 0.60 -11.58
N CYS A 25 -4.02 0.39 -10.42
CA CYS A 25 -4.63 -0.90 -10.09
C CYS A 25 -5.85 -1.21 -10.96
N CYS A 26 -6.75 -0.24 -11.15
CA CYS A 26 -7.88 -0.37 -12.07
C CYS A 26 -7.40 -0.71 -13.50
N GLN A 27 -6.40 0.03 -14.00
CA GLN A 27 -5.86 -0.18 -15.35
C GLN A 27 -5.19 -1.54 -15.53
N GLU A 28 -4.35 -1.98 -14.57
CA GLU A 28 -3.69 -3.28 -14.62
C GLU A 28 -4.68 -4.46 -14.65
N HIS A 29 -5.81 -4.32 -13.96
CA HIS A 29 -6.81 -5.37 -13.83
C HIS A 29 -8.01 -5.22 -14.78
N GLY A 30 -8.12 -4.10 -15.51
CA GLY A 30 -9.27 -3.79 -16.35
C GLY A 30 -10.55 -3.56 -15.55
N TRP A 31 -10.44 -3.07 -14.31
CA TRP A 31 -11.60 -2.79 -13.45
C TRP A 31 -12.08 -1.36 -13.62
N GLU A 32 -13.39 -1.18 -13.62
CA GLU A 32 -14.01 0.14 -13.57
C GLU A 32 -14.07 0.65 -12.12
N ALA A 33 -13.98 1.97 -11.96
CA ALA A 33 -14.17 2.60 -10.66
C ALA A 33 -15.59 2.29 -10.14
N PRO A 34 -15.76 2.00 -8.83
CA PRO A 34 -14.79 2.20 -7.75
C PRO A 34 -13.96 0.95 -7.37
N LEU A 35 -13.96 -0.11 -8.18
CA LEU A 35 -13.25 -1.36 -7.86
C LEU A 35 -11.74 -1.17 -7.97
N SER A 36 -11.02 -1.44 -6.88
CA SER A 36 -9.56 -1.39 -6.85
C SER A 36 -9.02 -2.23 -5.70
N GLY A 37 -7.83 -2.82 -5.91
CA GLY A 37 -7.07 -3.54 -4.88
C GLY A 37 -6.42 -2.61 -3.86
N ILE A 38 -6.38 -1.30 -4.12
CA ILE A 38 -5.88 -0.31 -3.17
C ILE A 38 -6.69 0.97 -3.30
N LYS A 39 -7.04 1.58 -2.17
CA LYS A 39 -7.79 2.83 -2.11
C LYS A 39 -7.05 3.83 -1.24
N VAL A 40 -6.88 5.05 -1.71
CA VAL A 40 -6.37 6.14 -0.87
C VAL A 40 -7.54 6.73 -0.08
N MET A 41 -7.42 6.76 1.23
CA MET A 41 -8.39 7.36 2.14
C MET A 41 -7.84 8.68 2.68
N GLU A 42 -8.66 9.72 2.68
CA GLU A 42 -8.37 10.97 3.35
C GLU A 42 -8.95 10.90 4.77
N ILE A 43 -8.10 11.12 5.78
CA ILE A 43 -8.48 11.07 7.18
C ILE A 43 -8.00 12.36 7.85
N VAL A 44 -8.94 13.04 8.51
CA VAL A 44 -8.63 14.12 9.44
C VAL A 44 -8.63 13.54 10.85
N GLN A 45 -7.51 13.68 11.55
CA GLN A 45 -7.37 13.27 12.94
C GLN A 45 -7.48 14.50 13.83
N ASP A 46 -8.41 14.48 14.78
CA ASP A 46 -8.47 15.47 15.85
C ASP A 46 -7.36 15.20 16.86
N LEU A 47 -6.58 16.24 17.15
CA LEU A 47 -5.48 16.22 18.10
C LEU A 47 -5.80 17.16 19.27
N PRO A 48 -5.20 16.93 20.46
CA PRO A 48 -5.35 17.84 21.59
C PRO A 48 -4.98 19.28 21.25
N LYS A 49 -5.63 20.24 21.94
CA LYS A 49 -5.46 21.69 21.75
C LYS A 49 -5.98 22.20 20.41
N ASP A 50 -7.15 21.71 19.98
CA ASP A 50 -7.87 22.14 18.77
C ASP A 50 -7.01 22.06 17.50
N LYS A 51 -6.14 21.05 17.42
CA LYS A 51 -5.29 20.79 16.26
C LYS A 51 -5.90 19.67 15.42
N ALA A 52 -5.72 19.75 14.11
CA ALA A 52 -6.09 18.69 13.19
C ALA A 52 -4.86 18.23 12.41
N TYR A 53 -4.79 16.93 12.12
CA TYR A 53 -3.79 16.35 11.23
C TYR A 53 -4.48 15.65 10.06
N LEU A 54 -4.30 16.23 8.87
CA LEU A 54 -4.75 15.63 7.62
C LEU A 54 -3.72 14.58 7.17
N THR A 55 -4.19 13.37 6.91
CA THR A 55 -3.35 12.29 6.38
C THR A 55 -4.05 11.56 5.26
N PHE A 56 -3.28 11.11 4.27
CA PHE A 56 -3.75 10.18 3.25
C PHE A 56 -3.22 8.78 3.56
N LEU A 57 -4.09 7.78 3.54
CA LEU A 57 -3.72 6.39 3.82
C LEU A 57 -4.01 5.51 2.60
N PRO A 58 -3.00 4.94 1.94
CA PRO A 58 -3.20 3.93 0.92
C PRO A 58 -3.57 2.61 1.60
N PHE A 59 -4.83 2.22 1.50
CA PHE A 59 -5.43 1.05 2.13
C PHE A 59 -5.62 -0.07 1.10
N PRO A 60 -4.94 -1.21 1.23
CA PRO A 60 -5.21 -2.39 0.41
C PRO A 60 -6.60 -2.95 0.72
N THR A 61 -7.40 -3.23 -0.31
CA THR A 61 -8.75 -3.79 -0.16
C THR A 61 -8.73 -5.32 -0.28
N GLU A 62 -9.88 -5.95 -0.06
CA GLU A 62 -10.06 -7.40 -0.27
C GLU A 62 -9.86 -7.83 -1.74
N LEU A 63 -9.83 -6.90 -2.69
CA LEU A 63 -9.53 -7.19 -4.10
C LEU A 63 -8.02 -7.30 -4.38
N CYS A 64 -7.17 -6.95 -3.41
CA CYS A 64 -5.73 -6.98 -3.60
C CYS A 64 -5.21 -8.41 -3.70
N VAL A 65 -4.64 -8.74 -4.87
CA VAL A 65 -4.01 -10.04 -5.15
C VAL A 65 -2.48 -9.94 -5.28
N LEU A 66 -1.88 -8.90 -4.70
CA LEU A 66 -0.45 -8.55 -4.84
C LEU A 66 0.05 -8.51 -6.29
N CYS A 67 -0.83 -8.22 -7.24
CA CYS A 67 -0.53 -8.24 -8.68
C CYS A 67 0.20 -9.53 -9.13
N ALA A 68 -0.28 -10.71 -8.74
CA ALA A 68 0.36 -12.00 -9.04
C ALA A 68 0.91 -12.14 -10.47
N LYS A 69 0.18 -11.66 -11.50
CA LYS A 69 0.60 -11.69 -12.91
C LYS A 69 1.90 -10.90 -13.19
N ARG A 70 2.15 -9.83 -12.43
CA ARG A 70 3.35 -8.99 -12.51
C ARG A 70 4.49 -9.59 -11.68
N THR A 71 4.18 -9.99 -10.44
CA THR A 71 5.21 -10.44 -9.50
C THR A 71 5.82 -11.78 -9.89
N ILE A 72 5.07 -12.68 -10.54
CA ILE A 72 5.62 -13.92 -11.12
C ILE A 72 6.68 -13.62 -12.20
N LYS A 73 6.61 -12.46 -12.85
CA LYS A 73 7.59 -11.99 -13.84
C LYS A 73 8.74 -11.19 -13.23
N GLY A 74 8.83 -11.14 -11.89
CA GLY A 74 9.83 -10.33 -11.18
C GLY A 74 9.56 -8.82 -11.23
N LEU A 75 8.34 -8.41 -11.61
CA LEU A 75 7.95 -6.99 -11.63
C LEU A 75 7.24 -6.60 -10.33
N ASP A 76 7.43 -5.36 -9.91
CA ASP A 76 6.70 -4.81 -8.75
C ASP A 76 5.19 -4.75 -9.00
N PRO A 77 4.37 -4.89 -7.94
CA PRO A 77 2.95 -4.56 -8.00
C PRO A 77 2.73 -3.15 -8.55
N THR A 78 1.63 -2.97 -9.29
CA THR A 78 1.37 -1.70 -9.98
C THR A 78 1.26 -0.51 -9.01
N CYS A 79 0.72 -0.73 -7.80
CA CYS A 79 0.65 0.30 -6.76
C CYS A 79 2.02 0.74 -6.25
N VAL A 80 2.97 -0.19 -6.10
CA VAL A 80 4.36 0.10 -5.72
C VAL A 80 5.06 0.84 -6.85
N LYS A 81 4.95 0.34 -8.09
CA LYS A 81 5.60 0.92 -9.26
C LYS A 81 5.20 2.38 -9.53
N HIS A 82 3.95 2.74 -9.27
CA HIS A 82 3.39 4.07 -9.55
C HIS A 82 3.29 4.97 -8.31
N CYS A 83 3.81 4.54 -7.16
CA CYS A 83 3.81 5.36 -5.96
C CYS A 83 4.82 6.51 -6.11
N MET A 84 4.32 7.71 -6.41
CA MET A 84 5.18 8.90 -6.58
C MET A 84 5.93 9.30 -5.30
N ALA A 85 5.37 8.97 -4.13
CA ALA A 85 5.97 9.26 -2.83
C ALA A 85 6.86 8.12 -2.31
N ASN A 86 6.96 7.01 -3.05
CA ASN A 86 7.71 5.82 -2.65
C ASN A 86 7.35 5.29 -1.24
N CYS A 87 6.06 5.36 -0.87
CA CYS A 87 5.55 4.94 0.44
C CYS A 87 4.98 3.51 0.47
N LEU A 88 5.14 2.75 -0.63
CA LEU A 88 4.69 1.37 -0.76
C LEU A 88 5.88 0.50 -1.15
N SER A 89 6.03 -0.64 -0.48
CA SER A 89 7.05 -1.65 -0.78
C SER A 89 6.44 -3.04 -0.85
N TYR A 90 6.98 -3.91 -1.71
CA TYR A 90 6.54 -5.28 -1.87
C TYR A 90 7.68 -6.25 -1.59
N GLY A 91 7.39 -7.38 -0.95
CA GLY A 91 8.40 -8.40 -0.70
C GLY A 91 7.97 -9.47 0.28
N ASN A 92 8.94 -10.28 0.70
CA ASN A 92 8.73 -11.32 1.71
C ASN A 92 8.36 -10.68 3.05
N LEU A 93 7.33 -11.20 3.71
CA LEU A 93 6.84 -10.63 4.97
C LEU A 93 7.89 -10.54 6.08
N ARG A 94 8.85 -11.47 6.15
CA ARG A 94 9.90 -11.44 7.19
C ARG A 94 10.90 -10.32 6.94
N GLU A 95 11.28 -10.12 5.70
CA GLU A 95 12.19 -9.03 5.35
C GLU A 95 11.49 -7.68 5.51
N LEU A 96 10.23 -7.57 5.08
CA LEU A 96 9.41 -6.38 5.32
C LEU A 96 9.19 -6.11 6.81
N ALA A 97 9.05 -7.14 7.65
CA ALA A 97 8.93 -6.97 9.10
C ALA A 97 10.21 -6.39 9.73
N LYS A 98 11.40 -6.78 9.25
CA LYS A 98 12.66 -6.14 9.68
C LYS A 98 12.73 -4.68 9.28
N GLU A 99 12.25 -4.34 8.08
CA GLU A 99 12.16 -2.93 7.67
C GLU A 99 11.18 -2.15 8.55
N LEU A 100 10.03 -2.75 8.90
CA LEU A 100 9.05 -2.18 9.82
C LEU A 100 9.66 -1.80 11.18
N GLU A 101 10.63 -2.56 11.70
CA GLU A 101 11.31 -2.23 12.96
C GLU A 101 12.18 -0.96 12.88
N LYS A 102 12.60 -0.55 11.68
CA LYS A 102 13.53 0.58 11.51
C LYS A 102 12.85 1.95 11.60
N LYS A 103 11.55 2.04 11.35
CA LYS A 103 10.82 3.30 11.27
C LYS A 103 9.40 3.16 11.84
N PRO A 104 8.94 4.10 12.69
CA PRO A 104 7.57 4.09 13.17
C PRO A 104 6.55 4.37 12.05
N ARG A 105 5.26 4.16 12.36
CA ARG A 105 4.13 4.49 11.47
C ARG A 105 4.15 3.76 10.12
N MET A 106 4.71 2.55 10.13
CA MET A 106 4.60 1.63 9.01
C MET A 106 3.55 0.55 9.29
N VAL A 107 2.85 0.12 8.25
CA VAL A 107 1.86 -0.94 8.30
C VAL A 107 2.28 -2.06 7.37
N LEU A 108 2.38 -3.27 7.94
CA LEU A 108 2.58 -4.49 7.19
C LEU A 108 1.24 -5.13 6.88
N TRP A 109 0.97 -5.38 5.61
CA TRP A 109 -0.28 -5.96 5.13
C TRP A 109 -0.02 -7.19 4.26
N SER A 110 -0.83 -8.22 4.43
CA SER A 110 -0.83 -9.44 3.61
C SER A 110 -2.27 -9.76 3.21
N PRO A 111 -2.54 -10.14 1.95
CA PRO A 111 -3.82 -10.73 1.58
C PRO A 111 -4.02 -12.09 2.25
N ARG A 112 -5.27 -12.57 2.20
CA ARG A 112 -5.67 -13.92 2.63
C ARG A 112 -4.95 -15.00 1.83
#